data_AF-A0A318UUQ0-F1
#
_entry.id   AF-A0A318UUQ0-F1
#
_cell.length_a   1.000
_cell.length_b   1.000
_cell.length_c   1.000
_cell.angle_alpha   90.00
_cell.angle_beta   90.00
_cell.angle_gamma   90.00
#
_symmetry.space_group_name_H-M   'P 1'
#
loop_
_entity.id
_entity.type
_entity.pdbx_description
1 polymer ?
#
loop_
_entity_poly.entity_id
_entity_poly.type
_entity_poly.pdbx_seq_one_letter_code
_entity_poly.pdbx_strand_id
1 'polypeptide(L)'
;MENLKLGFNASDLPVALTNNTSPNDICTSFYFQQNDAYYLLWVEHQNPQYRENEDSPRYAISYAVNEGDDESPEIYSDSSRADLFQSEHVSELVRYFSG
;
A
#
# COMPACT_ATOMS: atom_id res chain seq x y z
N MET A 1 7.69 -12.42 17.94
CA MET A 1 6.73 -11.69 17.07
C MET A 1 6.88 -12.28 15.68
N GLU A 2 5.78 -12.60 15.01
CA GLU A 2 5.85 -13.10 13.63
C GLU A 2 6.27 -11.95 12.71
N ASN A 3 6.96 -12.24 11.62
CA ASN A 3 7.27 -11.22 10.61
C ASN A 3 6.00 -10.92 9.78
N LEU A 4 5.87 -9.67 9.34
CA LEU A 4 4.83 -9.27 8.39
C LEU A 4 4.97 -10.05 7.09
N LYS A 5 3.85 -10.58 6.60
CA LYS A 5 3.75 -11.23 5.29
C LYS A 5 2.86 -10.42 4.37
N LEU A 6 3.29 -10.19 3.13
CA LEU A 6 2.49 -9.46 2.15
C LEU A 6 1.18 -10.20 1.80
N GLY A 7 1.24 -11.52 1.72
CA GLY A 7 0.09 -12.35 1.32
C GLY A 7 -0.15 -12.40 -0.19
N PHE A 8 0.63 -11.67 -0.99
CA PHE A 8 0.69 -11.71 -2.45
C PHE A 8 2.16 -11.66 -2.90
N ASN A 9 2.43 -12.04 -4.14
CA ASN A 9 3.68 -11.75 -4.83
C ASN A 9 3.51 -10.48 -5.66
N ALA A 10 4.56 -9.67 -5.81
CA ALA A 10 4.49 -8.46 -6.64
C ALA A 10 4.05 -8.78 -8.09
N SER A 11 4.40 -9.96 -8.61
CA SER A 11 3.97 -10.44 -9.93
C SER A 11 2.48 -10.74 -10.06
N ASP A 12 1.75 -10.83 -8.95
CA ASP A 12 0.31 -11.07 -8.96
C ASP A 12 -0.47 -9.79 -9.31
N LEU A 13 0.19 -8.62 -9.25
CA LEU A 13 -0.40 -7.33 -9.55
C LEU A 13 0.12 -6.81 -10.91
N PRO A 14 -0.72 -6.21 -11.75
CA PRO A 14 -0.35 -5.65 -13.06
C PRO A 14 0.33 -4.28 -12.96
N VAL A 15 0.95 -3.96 -11.82
CA VAL A 15 1.65 -2.69 -11.56
C VAL A 15 3.03 -2.97 -10.97
N ALA A 16 3.99 -2.10 -11.29
CA ALA A 16 5.31 -2.15 -10.66
C ALA A 16 5.23 -1.51 -9.27
N LEU A 17 5.51 -2.30 -8.24
CA LEU A 17 5.59 -1.83 -6.86
C LEU A 17 7.02 -1.41 -6.52
N THR A 18 7.19 -0.20 -6.00
CA THR A 18 8.44 0.26 -5.40
C THR A 18 8.26 0.40 -3.91
N ASN A 19 9.19 -0.13 -3.11
CA ASN A 19 9.12 -0.04 -1.65
C ASN A 19 9.15 1.43 -1.21
N ASN A 20 8.23 1.80 -0.32
CA ASN A 20 8.12 3.13 0.28
C ASN A 20 8.06 3.07 1.82
N THR A 21 8.47 1.94 2.40
CA THR A 21 8.29 1.66 3.82
C THR A 21 9.29 2.46 4.64
N SER A 22 8.80 3.29 5.56
CA SER A 22 9.70 3.96 6.51
C SER A 22 10.29 2.93 7.48
N PRO A 23 11.56 3.05 7.88
CA PRO A 23 12.15 2.19 8.92
C PRO A 23 11.41 2.22 10.26
N ASN A 24 10.57 3.23 10.49
CA ASN A 24 9.80 3.41 11.70
C ASN A 24 8.34 2.91 11.59
N ASP A 25 7.90 2.50 10.40
CA ASP A 25 6.52 2.06 10.19
C ASP A 25 6.32 0.63 10.67
N ILE A 26 5.16 0.37 11.26
CA ILE A 26 4.72 -0.97 11.66
C ILE A 26 4.18 -1.73 10.43
N CYS A 27 3.54 -1.00 9.52
CA CYS A 27 3.04 -1.52 8.25
C CYS A 27 4.12 -1.41 7.15
N THR A 28 3.92 -2.14 6.05
CA THR A 28 4.74 -2.01 4.85
C THR A 28 3.97 -1.22 3.81
N SER A 29 4.64 -0.30 3.12
CA SER A 29 4.06 0.47 2.03
C SER A 29 4.86 0.36 0.75
N PHE A 30 4.14 0.45 -0.37
CA PHE A 30 4.71 0.48 -1.72
C PHE A 30 4.02 1.56 -2.52
N TYR A 31 4.76 2.34 -3.28
CA TYR A 31 4.16 3.20 -4.28
C TYR A 31 4.11 2.53 -5.66
N PHE A 32 3.15 2.94 -6.46
CA PHE A 32 3.05 2.59 -7.87
C PHE A 32 2.42 3.74 -8.66
N GLN A 33 2.62 3.73 -9.97
CA GLN A 33 2.06 4.72 -10.88
C GLN A 33 1.04 4.08 -11.82
N GLN A 34 -0.08 4.77 -12.04
CA GLN A 34 -1.08 4.37 -13.03
C GLN A 34 -1.73 5.63 -13.63
N ASN A 35 -1.74 5.73 -14.97
CA ASN A 35 -2.26 6.89 -15.70
C ASN A 35 -1.71 8.23 -15.20
N ASP A 36 -0.37 8.32 -15.08
CA ASP A 36 0.36 9.51 -14.62
C ASP A 36 0.06 9.98 -13.18
N ALA A 37 -0.64 9.17 -12.37
CA ALA A 37 -0.88 9.42 -10.95
C ALA A 37 -0.15 8.42 -10.07
N TYR A 38 0.29 8.87 -8.90
CA TYR A 38 0.90 8.03 -7.86
C TYR A 38 -0.15 7.54 -6.87
N TYR A 39 0.08 6.33 -6.37
CA TYR A 39 -0.73 5.67 -5.37
C TYR A 39 0.18 4.97 -4.37
N LEU A 40 -0.33 4.79 -3.15
CA LEU A 40 0.31 3.97 -2.13
C LEU A 40 -0.55 2.75 -1.82
N LEU A 41 0.07 1.59 -1.87
CA LEU A 41 -0.43 0.34 -1.31
C LEU A 41 0.12 0.18 0.10
N TRP A 42 -0.78 0.20 1.08
CA TRP A 42 -0.50 -0.10 2.48
C TRP A 42 -0.79 -1.57 2.76
N VAL A 43 0.13 -2.22 3.48
CA VAL A 43 0.03 -3.61 3.88
C VAL A 43 0.30 -3.69 5.37
N GLU A 44 -0.77 -3.87 6.13
CA GLU A 44 -0.76 -4.08 7.56
C GLU A 44 -0.43 -5.53 7.92
N HIS A 45 -0.08 -5.76 9.18
CA HIS A 45 0.25 -7.08 9.67
C HIS A 45 -0.96 -8.04 9.53
N GLN A 46 -0.69 -9.33 9.21
CA GLN A 46 -1.74 -10.36 9.11
C GLN A 46 -2.48 -10.66 10.43
N ASN A 47 -1.97 -10.13 11.53
CA ASN A 47 -2.53 -10.28 12.87
C ASN A 47 -2.86 -8.88 13.40
N PRO A 48 -4.15 -8.56 13.65
CA PRO A 48 -4.61 -7.25 14.07
C PRO A 48 -3.84 -6.65 15.25
N GLN A 49 -3.47 -7.44 16.25
CA GLN A 49 -2.76 -6.98 17.46
C GLN A 49 -1.35 -6.43 17.20
N TYR A 50 -0.84 -6.58 15.98
CA TYR A 50 0.47 -6.09 15.55
C TYR A 50 0.35 -4.99 14.48
N ARG A 51 -0.86 -4.52 14.18
CA ARG A 51 -1.10 -3.39 13.30
C ARG A 51 -0.88 -2.09 14.07
N GLU A 52 -0.62 -1.00 13.34
CA GLU A 52 -0.61 0.32 13.95
C GLU A 52 -2.01 0.69 14.49
N ASN A 53 -3.05 0.26 13.78
CA ASN A 53 -4.43 0.32 14.21
C ASN A 53 -5.06 -1.07 14.08
N GLU A 54 -5.49 -1.69 15.17
CA GLU A 54 -6.06 -3.05 15.15
C GLU A 54 -7.35 -3.15 14.33
N ASP A 55 -8.07 -2.03 14.18
CA ASP A 55 -9.31 -1.95 13.40
C ASP A 55 -9.05 -1.64 11.90
N SER A 56 -7.81 -1.36 11.49
CA SER A 56 -7.49 -1.06 10.09
C SER A 56 -7.60 -2.31 9.22
N PRO A 57 -8.18 -2.21 8.02
CA PRO A 57 -8.13 -3.28 7.04
C PRO A 57 -6.69 -3.63 6.67
N ARG A 58 -6.41 -4.92 6.45
CA ARG A 58 -5.06 -5.40 6.12
C ARG A 58 -4.41 -4.69 4.92
N TYR A 59 -5.21 -4.37 3.91
CA TYR A 59 -4.75 -3.75 2.67
C TYR A 59 -5.52 -2.46 2.44
N ALA A 60 -4.82 -1.39 2.08
CA ALA A 60 -5.43 -0.15 1.63
C ALA A 60 -4.70 0.43 0.42
N ILE A 61 -5.43 1.08 -0.47
CA ILE A 61 -4.86 1.87 -1.57
C ILE A 61 -5.31 3.30 -1.41
N SER A 62 -4.34 4.21 -1.35
CA SER A 62 -4.56 5.65 -1.20
C SER A 62 -4.00 6.40 -2.39
N TYR A 63 -4.55 7.59 -2.65
CA TYR A 63 -3.89 8.55 -3.53
C TYR A 63 -2.57 9.00 -2.91
N ALA A 64 -1.58 9.30 -3.75
CA ALA A 64 -0.30 9.80 -3.30
C ALA A 64 0.14 11.03 -4.09
N VAL A 65 0.92 11.87 -3.42
CA VAL A 65 1.57 13.06 -3.98
C VAL A 65 3.06 12.77 -4.06
N ASN A 66 3.67 13.08 -5.20
CA ASN A 66 5.12 13.17 -5.30
C ASN A 66 5.54 14.59 -4.90
N GLU A 67 6.16 14.75 -3.73
CA GLU A 67 6.73 16.02 -3.27
C GLU A 67 8.19 16.20 -3.73
N GLY A 68 8.79 15.15 -4.31
CA GLY A 68 10.09 15.18 -4.96
C GLY A 68 9.98 15.48 -6.45
N ASP A 69 10.76 14.76 -7.26
CA ASP A 69 10.74 14.86 -8.72
C ASP A 69 10.73 13.48 -9.40
N ASP A 70 10.78 13.46 -10.73
CA ASP A 70 10.73 12.22 -11.53
C ASP A 70 11.99 11.36 -11.38
N GLU A 71 13.13 11.96 -11.02
CA GLU A 71 14.42 11.28 -10.84
C GLU A 71 14.58 10.78 -9.39
N SER A 72 14.03 11.51 -8.42
CA SER A 72 14.06 11.24 -6.99
C SER A 72 12.67 11.43 -6.38
N PRO A 73 11.76 10.44 -6.55
CA PRO A 73 10.40 10.55 -6.04
C PRO A 73 10.37 10.54 -4.50
N GLU A 74 9.59 11.46 -3.93
CA GLU A 74 9.25 11.47 -2.50
C GLU A 74 7.74 11.31 -2.37
N ILE A 75 7.28 10.06 -2.18
CA ILE A 75 5.87 9.71 -2.29
C ILE A 75 5.21 9.68 -0.90
N TYR A 76 4.18 10.50 -0.74
CA TYR A 76 3.39 10.61 0.49
C TYR A 76 1.91 10.41 0.21
N SER A 77 1.16 9.85 1.17
CA SER A 77 -0.28 9.71 1.02
C SER A 77 -0.98 11.06 1.01
N ASP A 78 -1.92 11.23 0.08
CA ASP A 78 -2.82 12.37 0.05
C ASP A 78 -3.93 12.21 1.09
N SER A 79 -3.64 12.61 2.32
CA SER A 79 -4.59 12.55 3.45
C SER A 79 -5.83 13.42 3.28
N SER A 80 -5.90 14.28 2.26
CA SER A 80 -7.10 15.05 1.93
C SER A 80 -8.18 14.22 1.23
N ARG A 81 -7.83 12.99 0.81
CA ARG A 81 -8.69 12.09 0.04
C ARG A 81 -8.91 10.79 0.80
N ALA A 82 -10.09 10.22 0.65
CA ALA A 82 -10.38 8.88 1.15
C ALA A 82 -9.60 7.82 0.36
N ASP A 83 -9.33 6.70 1.01
CA ASP A 83 -8.76 5.52 0.37
C ASP A 83 -9.67 5.03 -0.77
N LEU A 84 -9.05 4.60 -1.86
CA LEU A 84 -9.70 4.03 -3.03
C LEU A 84 -10.20 2.61 -2.79
N PHE A 85 -9.50 1.90 -1.90
CA PHE A 85 -9.72 0.50 -1.61
C PHE A 85 -9.27 0.21 -0.20
N GLN A 86 -10.04 -0.62 0.50
CA GLN A 86 -9.64 -1.20 1.77
C GLN A 86 -10.20 -2.62 1.86
N SER A 87 -9.41 -3.59 2.33
CA SER A 87 -9.88 -4.97 2.53
C SER A 87 -8.96 -5.77 3.46
N GLU A 88 -9.52 -6.78 4.12
CA GLU A 88 -8.75 -7.83 4.81
C GLU A 88 -8.21 -8.91 3.87
N HIS A 89 -8.82 -9.05 2.69
CA HIS A 89 -8.63 -10.21 1.83
C HIS A 89 -7.78 -9.88 0.60
N VAL A 90 -6.67 -10.60 0.47
CA VAL A 90 -5.75 -10.42 -0.67
C VAL A 90 -6.40 -10.70 -2.03
N SER A 91 -7.40 -11.59 -2.07
CA SER A 91 -8.17 -11.85 -3.29
C SER A 91 -8.92 -10.62 -3.79
N GLU A 92 -9.39 -9.76 -2.87
CA GLU A 92 -10.07 -8.51 -3.24
C GLU A 92 -9.07 -7.46 -3.72
N LEU A 93 -7.87 -7.42 -3.13
CA LEU A 93 -6.77 -6.58 -3.62
C LEU A 93 -6.39 -6.98 -5.05
N VAL A 94 -6.13 -8.26 -5.31
CA VAL A 94 -5.80 -8.75 -6.66
C VAL A 94 -6.92 -8.45 -7.64
N ARG A 95 -8.18 -8.60 -7.21
CA ARG A 95 -9.35 -8.27 -8.03
C ARG A 95 -9.44 -6.77 -8.34
N TYR A 96 -9.16 -5.90 -7.37
CA TYR A 96 -9.14 -4.44 -7.59
C TYR A 96 -8.22 -4.05 -8.74
N PHE A 97 -7.05 -4.70 -8.84
CA PHE A 97 -6.14 -4.46 -9.95
C PHE A 97 -6.53 -5.16 -11.27
N SER A 98 -7.44 -6.13 -11.22
CA SER A 98 -7.88 -6.91 -12.38
C SER A 98 -9.12 -6.31 -13.08
N GLY A 99 -9.87 -5.42 -12.41
CA GLY A 99 -11.05 -4.72 -12.96
C GLY A 99 -12.20 -4.56 -11.98
#